data_AF-A0A924AIF8-F1
#
_entry.id   AF-A0A924AIF8-F1
#
_cell.length_a   1.000
_cell.length_b   1.000
_cell.length_c   1.000
_cell.angle_alpha   90.00
_cell.angle_beta   90.00
_cell.angle_gamma   90.00
#
_symmetry.space_group_name_H-M   'P 1'
#
loop_
_entity.id
_entity.type
_entity.pdbx_description
1 polymer ?
#
loop_
_entity_poly.entity_id
_entity_poly.type
_entity_poly.pdbx_seq_one_letter_code
_entity_poly.pdbx_strand_id
1 'polypeptide(L)'
;MLIQGKSDPVVRRVNLDHLAAQFLLVDAPFITGAEPVVRSHAARLSGSSPRHAYTTATYHAGRKPMLVKCEVDALGHAWSGGEGSLDYSAPEGPDATLLLWSFFSRQQRRQPAARPSGS
;
A
#
# COMPACT_ATOMS: atom_id res chain seq x y z
N MET A 1 -4.58 2.01 1.08
CA MET A 1 -3.21 1.52 0.82
C MET A 1 -2.24 2.67 1.04
N LEU A 2 -1.10 2.40 1.67
CA LEU A 2 -0.05 3.36 1.98
C LEU A 2 1.26 2.84 1.39
N ILE A 3 2.03 3.71 0.73
CA ILE A 3 3.34 3.39 0.14
C ILE A 3 4.33 4.41 0.66
N GLN A 4 5.49 3.96 1.10
CA GLN A 4 6.53 4.82 1.66
C GLN A 4 7.92 4.30 1.30
N GLY A 5 8.83 5.21 0.98
CA GLY A 5 10.25 4.91 0.89
C GLY A 5 10.93 4.94 2.26
N LYS A 6 11.75 3.93 2.57
CA LYS A 6 12.50 3.88 3.83
C LYS A 6 13.69 4.85 3.85
N SER A 7 14.11 5.34 2.68
CA SER A 7 15.17 6.32 2.52
C SER A 7 14.64 7.73 2.21
N ASP A 8 13.34 8.00 2.41
CA ASP A 8 12.75 9.34 2.19
C ASP A 8 13.19 10.31 3.32
N PRO A 9 13.98 11.35 3.00
CA PRO A 9 14.44 12.33 3.98
C PRO A 9 13.43 13.46 4.22
N VAL A 10 12.45 13.64 3.33
CA VAL A 10 11.49 14.74 3.33
C VAL A 10 10.27 14.35 4.17
N VAL A 11 9.67 13.21 3.86
CA VAL A 11 8.51 12.68 4.59
C VAL A 11 8.98 11.54 5.47
N ARG A 12 9.07 11.79 6.78
CA ARG A 12 9.56 10.79 7.74
C ARG A 12 8.61 9.59 7.81
N ARG A 13 9.21 8.39 7.88
CA ARG A 13 8.52 7.10 8.08
C ARG A 13 7.50 7.09 9.21
N VAL A 14 7.72 7.84 10.29
CA VAL A 14 6.77 7.93 11.42
C VAL A 14 5.37 8.37 10.99
N ASN A 15 5.26 9.18 9.93
CA ASN A 15 3.97 9.61 9.40
C ASN A 15 3.16 8.43 8.82
N LEU A 16 3.85 7.49 8.17
CA LEU A 16 3.24 6.25 7.67
C LEU A 16 2.67 5.43 8.83
N ASP A 17 3.44 5.29 9.90
CA ASP A 17 3.04 4.48 11.06
C ASP A 17 1.86 5.12 11.80
N HIS A 18 1.86 6.44 11.98
CA HIS A 18 0.73 7.17 12.54
C HIS A 18 -0.54 7.04 11.68
N LEU A 19 -0.42 7.19 10.37
CA LEU A 19 -1.56 7.07 9.46
C LEU A 19 -2.11 5.64 9.45
N ALA A 20 -1.23 4.64 9.48
CA ALA A 20 -1.63 3.24 9.63
C ALA A 20 -2.40 3.01 10.93
N ALA A 21 -1.91 3.53 12.07
CA ALA A 21 -2.60 3.43 13.35
C ALA A 21 -3.99 4.10 13.32
N GLN A 22 -4.10 5.29 12.72
CA GLN A 22 -5.38 5.99 12.58
C GLN A 22 -6.39 5.18 11.76
N PHE A 23 -6.00 4.63 10.61
CA PHE A 23 -6.89 3.79 9.81
C PHE A 23 -7.29 2.51 10.54
N LEU A 24 -6.38 1.87 11.27
CA LEU A 24 -6.71 0.69 12.06
C LEU A 24 -7.73 0.98 13.14
N LEU A 25 -7.66 2.14 13.80
CA LEU A 25 -8.65 2.56 14.79
C LEU A 25 -10.02 2.80 14.15
N VAL A 26 -10.06 3.48 13.00
CA VAL A 26 -11.31 3.79 12.29
C VAL A 26 -11.98 2.52 11.75
N ASP A 27 -11.20 1.61 11.18
CA ASP A 27 -11.70 0.39 10.55
C ASP A 27 -11.79 -0.80 11.52
N ALA A 28 -11.41 -0.62 12.80
CA ALA A 28 -11.31 -1.67 13.81
C ALA A 28 -12.51 -2.66 13.84
N PRO A 29 -13.78 -2.22 13.76
CA PRO A 29 -14.93 -3.13 13.77
C PRO A 29 -14.98 -4.11 12.60
N PHE A 30 -14.26 -3.84 11.50
CA PHE A 30 -14.26 -4.66 10.30
C PHE A 30 -13.00 -5.53 10.18
N ILE A 31 -11.95 -5.24 10.94
CA ILE A 31 -10.69 -5.97 10.88
C ILE A 31 -10.86 -7.34 11.57
N THR A 32 -10.58 -8.41 10.83
CA THR A 32 -10.75 -9.79 11.34
C THR A 32 -9.52 -10.35 12.03
N GLY A 33 -8.37 -9.66 11.99
CA GLY A 33 -7.14 -10.08 12.65
C GLY A 33 -6.33 -8.89 13.15
N ALA A 34 -5.90 -8.97 14.41
CA ALA A 34 -5.13 -7.90 15.07
C ALA A 34 -3.75 -7.70 14.42
N GLU A 35 -3.17 -8.77 13.87
CA GLU A 35 -1.86 -8.74 13.23
C GLU A 35 -1.97 -8.72 11.69
N PRO A 36 -1.09 -7.96 11.01
CA PRO A 36 -1.06 -7.95 9.56
C PRO A 36 -0.40 -9.21 8.99
N VAL A 37 -0.83 -9.61 7.81
CA VAL A 37 -0.07 -10.57 6.99
C VAL A 37 1.11 -9.84 6.36
N VAL A 38 2.32 -10.20 6.78
CA VAL A 38 3.56 -9.61 6.27
C VAL A 38 4.10 -10.44 5.09
N ARG A 39 4.51 -9.76 4.00
CA ARG A 39 5.19 -10.37 2.86
C ARG A 39 6.39 -9.53 2.47
N SER A 40 7.55 -10.15 2.46
CA SER A 40 8.80 -9.56 1.98
C SER A 40 9.04 -9.97 0.54
N HIS A 41 9.52 -9.03 -0.26
CA HIS A 41 9.87 -9.26 -1.65
C HIS A 41 11.31 -8.81 -1.87
N ALA A 42 12.15 -9.75 -2.30
CA ALA A 42 13.58 -9.52 -2.49
C ALA A 42 13.86 -8.53 -3.63
N ALA A 43 14.98 -7.83 -3.51
CA ALA A 43 15.51 -6.99 -4.57
C ALA A 43 15.94 -7.86 -5.77
N ARG A 44 15.86 -7.27 -6.97
CA ARG A 44 16.53 -7.77 -8.17
C ARG A 44 17.53 -6.72 -8.61
N LEU A 45 18.81 -6.96 -8.36
CA LEU A 45 19.86 -5.99 -8.67
C LEU A 45 20.45 -6.18 -10.08
N SER A 46 20.13 -7.30 -10.75
CA SER A 46 20.65 -7.66 -12.07
C SER A 46 19.53 -8.07 -13.03
N GLY A 47 19.72 -7.79 -14.32
CA GLY A 47 18.79 -8.13 -15.40
C GLY A 47 18.17 -6.88 -16.06
N SER A 48 17.26 -7.09 -17.00
CA SER A 48 16.63 -6.01 -17.79
C SER A 48 15.63 -5.15 -17.01
N SER A 49 15.28 -5.53 -15.78
CA SER A 49 14.34 -4.79 -14.92
C SER A 49 14.78 -4.89 -13.45
N PRO A 50 15.78 -4.08 -13.04
CA PRO A 50 16.20 -4.00 -11.66
C PRO A 50 15.05 -3.50 -10.77
N ARG A 51 15.03 -3.95 -9.53
CA ARG A 51 13.96 -3.67 -8.59
C ARG A 51 14.41 -3.67 -7.14
N HIS A 52 13.98 -2.67 -6.37
CA HIS A 52 14.18 -2.59 -4.93
C HIS A 52 13.39 -3.66 -4.19
N ALA A 53 13.96 -4.08 -3.06
CA ALA A 53 13.23 -4.87 -2.08
C ALA A 53 12.12 -4.01 -1.46
N TYR A 54 11.03 -4.67 -1.09
CA TYR A 54 9.93 -4.02 -0.39
C TYR A 54 9.17 -5.03 0.46
N THR A 55 8.53 -4.54 1.51
CA THR A 55 7.72 -5.33 2.42
C THR A 55 6.30 -4.79 2.44
N THR A 56 5.32 -5.69 2.42
CA THR A 56 3.91 -5.35 2.60
C THR A 56 3.39 -5.93 3.92
N ALA A 57 2.64 -5.14 4.67
CA ALA A 57 1.88 -5.57 5.84
C ALA A 57 0.40 -5.32 5.56
N THR A 58 -0.40 -6.39 5.51
CA THR A 58 -1.81 -6.34 5.09
C THR A 58 -2.76 -6.75 6.21
N TYR A 59 -3.60 -5.83 6.63
CA TYR A 59 -4.74 -6.09 7.51
C TYR A 59 -5.99 -6.41 6.68
N HIS A 60 -6.79 -7.36 7.14
CA HIS A 60 -7.92 -7.89 6.37
C HIS A 60 -9.24 -7.75 7.12
N ALA A 61 -10.32 -7.62 6.34
CA ALA A 61 -11.69 -7.93 6.73
C ALA A 61 -12.09 -9.23 6.01
N GLY A 62 -11.94 -10.37 6.68
CA GLY A 62 -12.06 -11.69 6.07
C GLY A 62 -11.02 -11.87 4.97
N ARG A 63 -11.45 -12.00 3.72
CA ARG A 63 -10.55 -12.12 2.55
C ARG A 63 -10.21 -10.79 1.88
N LYS A 64 -10.82 -9.69 2.32
CA LYS A 64 -10.68 -8.38 1.72
C LYS A 64 -9.53 -7.61 2.39
N PRO A 65 -8.54 -7.10 1.65
CA PRO A 65 -7.52 -6.22 2.24
C PRO A 65 -8.17 -4.89 2.63
N MET A 66 -8.03 -4.50 3.90
CA MET A 66 -8.55 -3.23 4.44
C MET A 66 -7.45 -2.16 4.47
N LEU A 67 -6.29 -2.51 5.01
CA LEU A 67 -5.11 -1.65 5.02
C LEU A 67 -3.92 -2.44 4.49
N VAL A 68 -3.22 -1.88 3.52
CA VAL A 68 -1.92 -2.38 3.04
C VAL A 68 -0.90 -1.29 3.29
N LYS A 69 0.10 -1.57 4.12
CA LYS A 69 1.30 -0.74 4.30
C LYS A 69 2.42 -1.34 3.44
N CYS A 70 2.96 -0.55 2.53
CA CYS A 70 4.04 -0.96 1.63
C CYS A 70 5.28 -0.09 1.92
N GLU A 71 6.37 -0.71 2.34
CA GLU A 71 7.64 -0.04 2.62
C GLU A 71 8.69 -0.51 1.61
N VAL A 72 9.24 0.43 0.84
CA VAL A 72 10.26 0.16 -0.19
C VAL A 72 11.63 0.54 0.34
N ASP A 73 12.58 -0.39 0.33
CA ASP A 73 13.83 -0.26 1.11
C ASP A 73 14.73 0.89 0.65
N ALA A 74 15.02 0.99 -0.65
CA ALA A 74 15.96 1.99 -1.19
C ALA A 74 15.28 3.21 -1.82
N LEU A 75 13.96 3.38 -1.62
CA LEU A 75 13.21 4.49 -2.19
C LEU A 75 13.35 5.75 -1.32
N GLY A 76 13.73 6.86 -1.95
CA GLY A 76 13.79 8.20 -1.37
C GLY A 76 12.47 8.96 -1.48
N HIS A 77 12.53 10.29 -1.58
CA HIS A 77 11.35 11.12 -1.85
C HIS A 77 10.97 11.07 -3.35
N ALA A 78 10.52 9.90 -3.79
CA ALA A 78 10.17 9.65 -5.18
C ALA A 78 8.99 8.68 -5.27
N TRP A 79 8.28 8.76 -6.39
CA TRP A 79 7.28 7.79 -6.80
C TRP A 79 7.93 6.46 -7.19
N SER A 80 7.45 5.37 -6.61
CA SER A 80 7.97 4.03 -6.88
C SER A 80 7.50 3.50 -8.24
N GLY A 81 8.46 3.15 -9.10
CA GLY A 81 8.24 2.79 -10.49
C GLY A 81 8.21 4.03 -11.40
N GLY A 82 7.46 3.93 -12.49
CA GLY A 82 7.36 5.01 -13.47
C GLY A 82 8.54 5.05 -14.44
N GLU A 83 8.66 6.17 -15.16
CA GLU A 83 9.67 6.38 -16.18
C GLU A 83 10.87 7.14 -15.59
N GLY A 84 12.09 6.62 -15.76
CA GLY A 84 13.30 7.22 -15.18
C GLY A 84 13.71 8.58 -15.77
N SER A 85 13.06 9.03 -16.84
CA SER A 85 13.28 10.35 -17.45
C SER A 85 12.55 11.48 -16.72
N LEU A 86 11.59 11.13 -15.84
CA LEU A 86 10.76 12.09 -15.11
C LEU A 86 11.33 12.32 -13.71
N ASP A 87 11.36 13.59 -13.29
CA ASP A 87 11.73 13.95 -11.93
C ASP A 87 10.84 13.26 -10.90
N TYR A 88 11.44 12.95 -9.75
CA TYR A 88 10.77 12.26 -8.64
C TYR A 88 10.17 10.89 -9.01
N SER A 89 10.63 10.24 -10.08
CA SER A 89 10.31 8.84 -10.38
C SER A 89 11.50 7.95 -10.04
N ALA A 90 11.22 6.76 -9.51
CA ALA A 90 12.23 5.75 -9.17
C ALA A 90 11.89 4.46 -9.91
N PRO A 91 12.35 4.29 -11.17
CA PRO A 91 11.98 3.14 -12.02
C PRO A 91 12.40 1.79 -11.42
N GLU A 92 13.40 1.78 -10.53
CA GLU A 92 13.82 0.60 -9.77
C GLU A 92 12.85 0.28 -8.61
N GLY A 93 11.85 1.11 -8.31
CA GLY A 93 10.82 0.79 -7.34
C GLY A 93 9.82 -0.27 -7.86
N PRO A 94 9.09 -0.98 -6.99
CA PRO A 94 7.85 -1.64 -7.41
C PRO A 94 6.90 -0.65 -8.11
N ASP A 95 6.16 -1.09 -9.11
CA ASP A 95 5.13 -0.27 -9.76
C ASP A 95 4.03 0.10 -8.75
N ALA A 96 4.09 1.33 -8.22
CA ALA A 96 3.13 1.83 -7.23
C ALA A 96 1.72 1.91 -7.80
N THR A 97 1.57 2.28 -9.07
CA THR A 97 0.27 2.40 -9.74
C THR A 97 -0.40 1.03 -9.81
N LEU A 98 0.34 -0.01 -10.20
CA LEU A 98 -0.17 -1.38 -10.23
C LEU A 98 -0.50 -1.90 -8.83
N LEU A 99 0.32 -1.58 -7.82
CA LEU A 99 0.03 -1.94 -6.44
C LEU A 99 -1.26 -1.29 -5.93
N LEU A 100 -1.42 0.01 -6.17
CA LEU A 100 -2.65 0.76 -5.83
C LEU A 100 -3.85 0.17 -6.56
N TRP A 101 -3.74 -0.07 -7.87
CA TRP A 101 -4.80 -0.71 -8.66
C TRP A 101 -5.18 -2.09 -8.10
N SER A 102 -4.19 -2.92 -7.75
CA SER A 102 -4.40 -4.24 -7.17
C SER A 102 -5.13 -4.18 -5.81
N PHE A 103 -4.91 -3.12 -5.04
CA PHE A 103 -5.65 -2.86 -3.81
C PHE A 103 -7.08 -2.39 -4.09
N PHE A 104 -7.25 -1.36 -4.93
CA PHE A 104 -8.55 -0.72 -5.20
C PHE A 104 -9.51 -1.59 -5.99
N SER A 105 -9.02 -2.43 -6.90
CA SER A 105 -9.85 -3.40 -7.64
C SER A 105 -10.54 -4.42 -6.72
N ARG A 106 -10.03 -4.61 -5.50
CA ARG A 106 -10.62 -5.46 -4.46
C ARG A 106 -11.57 -4.69 -3.53
N GLN A 107 -11.70 -3.37 -3.70
CA GLN A 107 -12.60 -2.53 -2.95
C GLN A 107 -13.92 -2.39 -3.72
N GLN A 108 -14.98 -3.01 -3.20
CA GLN A 108 -16.33 -2.78 -3.69
C GLN A 108 -17.00 -1.72 -2.81
N ARG A 109 -17.64 -0.73 -3.44
CA ARG A 109 -18.58 0.14 -2.74
C ARG A 109 -19.76 -0.71 -2.30
N ARG A 110 -20.07 -0.71 -1.01
CA ARG A 110 -21.38 -1.19 -0.56
C ARG A 110 -22.42 -0.27 -1.20
N GLN A 111 -23.26 -0.80 -2.09
CA GLN A 111 -24.48 -0.08 -2.43
C GLN A 111 -25.28 0.09 -1.14
N PRO A 112 -25.81 1.28 -0.85
CA PRO A 112 -26.82 1.41 0.18
C PRO A 112 -27.94 0.43 -0.15
N ALA A 113 -28.41 -0.33 0.85
CA ALA A 113 -29.61 -1.14 0.66
C ALA A 113 -30.72 -0.23 0.12
N ALA A 114 -31.35 -0.64 -0.99
CA ALA A 114 -32.50 0.08 -1.53
C ALA A 114 -33.52 0.26 -0.39
N ARG A 115 -33.96 1.50 -0.14
CA ARG A 115 -35.02 1.75 0.85
C ARG A 115 -36.20 0.86 0.46
N PRO A 116 -36.75 0.05 1.37
CA PRO A 116 -37.98 -0.67 1.08
C PRO A 116 -39.05 0.36 0.74
N SER A 117 -39.68 0.20 -0.43
CA SER A 117 -40.89 0.94 -0.80
C SER A 117 -41.97 0.56 0.21
N GLY A 118 -42.31 1.48 1.10
CA GLY A 118 -43.42 1.29 2.03
C GLY A 118 -44.73 1.06 1.26
N SER A 119 -45.44 0.00 1.66
CA SER A 119 -46.82 -0.31 1.30
C SER A 119 -47.81 0.45 2.18
#